data_AF-A0A358X4L6-F1
#
_entry.id   AF-A0A358X4L6-F1
#
_cell.length_a   1.000
_cell.length_b   1.000
_cell.length_c   1.000
_cell.angle_alpha   90.00
_cell.angle_beta   90.00
_cell.angle_gamma   90.00
#
_symmetry.space_group_name_H-M   'P 1'
#
loop_
_entity.id
_entity.type
_entity.pdbx_description
1 polymer ?
#
loop_
_entity_poly.entity_id
_entity_poly.type
_entity_poly.pdbx_seq_one_letter_code
_entity_poly.pdbx_strand_id
1 'polypeptide(L)'
;MSNTSNKASIEEFLSVILGGKEVGLVIAQNDAEISSFAKAMDRFDFKRSENIADLFKSPKTYLVAGGNLDKNVYDFIVQYPTGQVEIFDKKLMQSQTLSPDYKNSAIVLLVDKDNLNKIQERGFDLLSSTGPAFQS
;
A
#
# COMPACT_ATOMS: atom_id res chain seq x y z
N MET A 1 6.62 10.04 -36.39
CA MET A 1 5.85 9.13 -35.53
C MET A 1 6.73 8.79 -34.33
N SER A 2 6.56 9.51 -33.22
CA SER A 2 7.38 9.35 -32.04
C SER A 2 6.68 8.39 -31.07
N ASN A 3 6.97 7.10 -31.18
CA ASN A 3 6.62 6.11 -30.16
C ASN A 3 7.64 6.19 -29.03
N THR A 4 7.57 7.24 -28.21
CA THR A 4 8.13 7.21 -26.86
C THR A 4 7.03 6.75 -25.94
N SER A 5 6.97 5.42 -25.71
CA SER A 5 6.24 4.81 -24.60
C SER A 5 6.76 5.45 -23.31
N ASN A 6 6.06 6.47 -22.82
CA ASN A 6 6.37 7.13 -21.57
C ASN A 6 6.08 6.10 -20.47
N LYS A 7 7.07 5.28 -20.09
CA LYS A 7 6.95 4.41 -18.93
C LYS A 7 6.78 5.34 -17.74
N ALA A 8 5.60 5.34 -17.13
CA ALA A 8 5.36 6.09 -15.91
C ALA A 8 6.44 5.71 -14.88
N SER A 9 6.94 6.68 -14.13
CA SER A 9 7.91 6.42 -13.06
C SER A 9 7.19 6.12 -11.74
N ILE A 10 7.91 5.50 -10.80
CA ILE A 10 7.39 5.33 -9.44
C ILE A 10 7.15 6.70 -8.79
N GLU A 11 7.99 7.69 -9.08
CA GLU A 11 7.83 9.06 -8.59
C GLU A 11 6.55 9.74 -9.08
N GLU A 12 6.19 9.55 -10.35
CA GLU A 12 4.92 10.03 -10.91
C GLU A 12 3.74 9.33 -10.23
N PHE A 13 3.82 8.01 -10.04
CA PHE A 13 2.81 7.25 -9.32
C PHE A 13 2.61 7.76 -7.88
N LEU A 14 3.69 7.95 -7.12
CA LEU A 14 3.63 8.45 -5.74
C LEU A 14 3.00 9.86 -5.66
N SER A 15 3.16 10.66 -6.71
CA SER A 15 2.53 11.99 -6.80
C SER A 15 1.03 11.90 -7.09
N VAL A 16 0.59 10.90 -7.86
CA VAL A 16 -0.83 10.69 -8.21
C VAL A 16 -1.64 10.17 -7.02
N ILE A 17 -1.07 9.29 -6.21
CA ILE A 17 -1.80 8.69 -5.07
C ILE A 17 -1.92 9.61 -3.85
N LEU A 18 -1.17 10.72 -3.82
CA LEU A 18 -1.24 11.69 -2.73
C LEU A 18 -2.62 12.32 -2.69
N GLY A 19 -3.30 12.26 -1.53
CA GLY A 19 -4.69 12.71 -1.45
C GLY A 19 -5.72 11.64 -1.80
N GLY A 20 -5.28 10.45 -2.21
CA GLY A 20 -6.13 9.36 -2.64
C GLY A 20 -6.94 8.75 -1.49
N LYS A 21 -8.19 8.35 -1.80
CA LYS A 21 -9.04 7.59 -0.87
C LYS A 21 -8.79 6.09 -0.94
N GLU A 22 -7.92 5.64 -1.83
CA GLU A 22 -7.62 4.23 -2.06
C GLU A 22 -6.17 3.95 -1.70
N VAL A 23 -5.90 2.73 -1.26
CA VAL A 23 -4.52 2.26 -1.06
C VAL A 23 -3.88 2.06 -2.43
N GLY A 24 -2.74 2.69 -2.67
CA GLY A 24 -1.96 2.46 -3.89
C GLY A 24 -1.27 1.11 -3.85
N LEU A 25 -1.13 0.45 -5.00
CA LEU A 25 -0.45 -0.83 -5.12
C LEU A 25 0.84 -0.68 -5.93
N VAL A 26 1.96 -1.16 -5.40
CA VAL A 26 3.23 -1.25 -6.13
C VAL A 26 3.64 -2.71 -6.21
N ILE A 27 3.81 -3.19 -7.44
CA ILE A 27 4.15 -4.58 -7.75
C ILE A 27 5.58 -4.61 -8.27
N ALA A 28 6.48 -5.17 -7.46
CA ALA A 28 7.86 -5.44 -7.83
C ALA A 28 7.99 -6.81 -8.52
N GLN A 29 8.99 -6.97 -9.37
CA GLN A 29 9.35 -8.23 -9.99
C GLN A 29 10.10 -9.16 -9.02
N ASN A 30 10.85 -8.59 -8.08
CA ASN A 30 11.71 -9.31 -7.13
C ASN A 30 12.16 -8.41 -5.96
N ASP A 31 12.90 -8.99 -5.01
CA ASP A 31 13.43 -8.32 -3.81
C ASP A 31 14.37 -7.13 -4.10
N ALA A 32 15.13 -7.19 -5.19
CA ALA A 32 16.01 -6.09 -5.56
C ALA A 32 15.19 -4.85 -5.96
N GLU A 33 14.07 -5.08 -6.65
CA GLU A 33 13.13 -4.02 -7.01
C GLU A 33 12.30 -3.53 -5.82
N ILE A 34 11.88 -4.42 -4.90
CA ILE A 34 11.31 -4.00 -3.59
C ILE A 34 12.24 -2.99 -2.91
N SER A 35 13.54 -3.30 -2.85
CA SER A 35 14.54 -2.43 -2.24
C SER A 35 14.71 -1.11 -2.99
N SER A 36 14.58 -1.12 -4.32
CA SER A 36 14.61 0.08 -5.17
C SER A 36 13.40 0.99 -4.93
N PHE A 37 12.19 0.42 -4.90
CA PHE A 37 10.96 1.15 -4.65
C PHE A 37 10.87 1.68 -3.23
N ALA A 38 11.30 0.90 -2.23
CA ALA A 38 11.41 1.38 -0.86
C ALA A 38 12.31 2.64 -0.76
N LYS A 39 13.48 2.63 -1.42
CA LYS A 39 14.35 3.82 -1.49
C LYS A 39 13.69 4.99 -2.21
N ALA A 40 12.88 4.75 -3.24
CA ALA A 40 12.14 5.81 -3.92
C ALA A 40 11.06 6.42 -3.02
N MET A 41 10.31 5.57 -2.31
CA MET A 41 9.34 5.98 -1.31
C MET A 41 9.97 6.80 -0.17
N ASP A 42 11.13 6.37 0.34
CA ASP A 42 11.87 7.10 1.38
C ASP A 42 12.26 8.52 0.93
N ARG A 43 12.66 8.70 -0.36
CA ARG A 43 12.94 10.02 -0.94
C ARG A 43 11.70 10.92 -1.06
N PHE A 44 10.50 10.32 -1.03
CA PHE A 44 9.20 10.99 -1.10
C PHE A 44 8.54 11.15 0.28
N ASP A 45 9.32 10.98 1.35
CA ASP A 45 8.93 11.06 2.76
C ASP A 45 7.94 9.97 3.21
N PHE A 46 7.78 8.90 2.43
CA PHE A 46 7.02 7.75 2.91
C PHE A 46 7.79 7.05 4.02
N LYS A 47 7.06 6.60 5.05
CA LYS A 47 7.60 5.81 6.14
C LYS A 47 7.16 4.37 6.01
N ARG A 48 8.11 3.45 6.17
CA ARG A 48 7.79 2.03 6.26
C ARG A 48 6.98 1.78 7.53
N SER A 49 5.88 1.07 7.36
CA SER A 49 5.06 0.53 8.45
C SER A 49 5.34 -0.96 8.56
N GLU A 50 5.44 -1.48 9.78
CA GLU A 50 5.60 -2.92 10.02
C GLU A 50 4.25 -3.60 10.32
N ASN A 51 3.21 -2.80 10.61
CA ASN A 51 1.87 -3.25 10.92
C ASN A 51 0.84 -2.14 10.64
N ILE A 52 -0.45 -2.47 10.76
CA ILE A 52 -1.56 -1.56 10.46
C ILE A 52 -1.60 -0.37 11.42
N ALA A 53 -1.27 -0.57 12.70
CA ALA A 53 -1.25 0.52 13.67
C ALA A 53 -0.19 1.58 13.32
N ASP A 54 0.89 1.19 12.62
CA ASP A 54 1.90 2.11 12.13
C ASP A 54 1.46 2.90 10.89
N LEU A 55 0.44 2.44 10.15
CA LEU A 55 -0.04 3.11 8.93
C LEU A 55 -0.62 4.50 9.21
N PHE A 56 -1.09 4.74 10.43
CA PHE A 56 -1.67 6.01 10.87
C PHE A 56 -0.67 6.93 11.58
N LYS A 57 0.59 6.50 11.80
CA LYS A 57 1.60 7.30 12.50
C LYS A 57 2.25 8.37 11.63
N SER A 58 2.13 8.23 10.31
CA SER A 58 2.67 9.16 9.32
C SER A 58 1.61 9.39 8.23
N PRO A 59 1.54 10.60 7.63
CA PRO A 59 0.65 10.85 6.50
C PRO A 59 0.99 9.97 5.29
N LYS A 60 2.29 9.75 5.05
CA LYS A 60 2.77 8.93 3.94
C LYS A 60 3.36 7.65 4.50
N THR A 61 2.75 6.51 4.18
CA THR A 61 3.21 5.21 4.66
C THR A 61 3.23 4.15 3.57
N TYR A 62 4.11 3.18 3.72
CA TYR A 62 4.08 1.97 2.91
C TYR A 62 4.24 0.72 3.75
N LEU A 63 3.57 -0.35 3.36
CA LEU A 63 3.66 -1.67 3.97
C LEU A 63 4.20 -2.64 2.93
N VAL A 64 5.20 -3.43 3.29
CA VAL A 64 5.68 -4.53 2.44
C VAL A 64 4.87 -5.79 2.75
N ALA A 65 4.11 -6.27 1.78
CA ALA A 65 3.33 -7.50 1.89
C ALA A 65 4.15 -8.72 1.50
N GLY A 66 4.26 -9.69 2.41
CA GLY A 66 4.72 -11.04 2.07
C GLY A 66 3.56 -11.96 1.69
N GLY A 67 3.86 -13.14 1.13
CA GLY A 67 2.84 -14.10 0.67
C GLY A 67 1.87 -14.56 1.76
N ASN A 68 2.26 -14.47 3.04
CA ASN A 68 1.38 -14.69 4.18
C ASN A 68 0.77 -13.37 4.69
N LEU A 69 0.08 -12.62 3.81
CA LEU A 69 -0.64 -11.40 4.20
C LEU A 69 -1.63 -11.70 5.33
N ASP A 70 -1.60 -10.87 6.37
CA ASP A 70 -2.56 -10.91 7.49
C ASP A 70 -3.93 -10.44 6.99
N LYS A 71 -5.00 -11.15 7.37
CA LYS A 71 -6.39 -10.76 7.09
C LYS A 71 -6.67 -9.32 7.53
N ASN A 72 -6.10 -8.89 8.66
CA ASN A 72 -6.28 -7.53 9.15
C ASN A 72 -5.78 -6.49 8.13
N VAL A 73 -4.70 -6.78 7.40
CA VAL A 73 -4.16 -5.86 6.38
C VAL A 73 -5.11 -5.81 5.18
N TYR A 74 -5.66 -6.96 4.77
CA TYR A 74 -6.66 -7.00 3.73
C TYR A 74 -7.93 -6.23 4.12
N ASP A 75 -8.46 -6.49 5.32
CA ASP A 75 -9.62 -5.77 5.85
C ASP A 75 -9.37 -4.26 5.91
N PHE A 76 -8.16 -3.85 6.30
CA PHE A 76 -7.73 -2.45 6.28
C PHE A 76 -7.84 -1.85 4.86
N ILE A 77 -7.31 -2.53 3.85
CA ILE A 77 -7.33 -2.07 2.45
C ILE A 77 -8.77 -1.88 1.98
N VAL A 78 -9.65 -2.85 2.28
CA VAL A 78 -11.07 -2.82 1.91
C VAL A 78 -11.82 -1.69 2.64
N GLN A 79 -11.50 -1.43 3.90
CA GLN A 79 -12.17 -0.41 4.71
C GLN A 79 -11.63 1.00 4.44
N TYR A 80 -10.38 1.15 4.01
CA TYR A 80 -9.73 2.46 3.86
C TYR A 80 -10.54 3.47 3.03
N PRO A 81 -11.17 3.10 1.89
CA PRO A 81 -11.99 4.03 1.10
C PRO A 81 -13.26 4.53 1.79
N THR A 82 -13.71 3.87 2.86
CA THR A 82 -14.95 4.22 3.56
C THR A 82 -14.81 5.43 4.48
N GLY A 83 -13.59 5.86 4.79
CA GLY A 83 -13.33 6.90 5.80
C GLY A 83 -13.32 6.40 7.23
N GLN A 84 -13.58 5.11 7.46
CA GLN A 84 -13.57 4.48 8.77
C GLN A 84 -12.90 3.12 8.68
N VAL A 85 -11.85 2.93 9.49
CA VAL A 85 -11.09 1.70 9.56
C VAL A 85 -11.18 1.18 10.98
N GLU A 86 -11.75 0.00 11.15
CA GLU A 86 -11.71 -0.74 12.41
C GLU A 86 -10.41 -1.55 12.50
N ILE A 87 -9.62 -1.29 13.54
CA ILE A 87 -8.41 -2.05 13.84
C ILE A 87 -8.54 -2.68 15.23
N PHE A 88 -8.06 -3.91 15.38
CA PHE A 88 -7.97 -4.55 16.69
C PHE A 88 -6.61 -4.27 17.32
N ASP A 89 -6.59 -3.43 18.36
CA ASP A 89 -5.37 -3.18 19.14
C ASP A 89 -5.12 -4.35 20.09
N LYS A 90 -4.15 -5.21 19.73
CA LYS A 90 -3.76 -6.37 20.53
C LYS A 90 -3.15 -6.01 21.88
N LYS A 91 -2.63 -4.79 22.07
CA LYS A 91 -2.07 -4.35 23.37
C LYS A 91 -3.19 -3.97 24.33
N LEU A 92 -4.20 -3.28 23.83
CA LEU A 92 -5.36 -2.85 24.63
C LEU A 92 -6.48 -3.90 24.66
N MET A 93 -6.39 -4.94 23.82
CA MET A 93 -7.40 -5.98 23.62
C MET A 93 -8.77 -5.38 23.26
N GLN A 94 -8.78 -4.34 22.42
CA GLN A 94 -9.97 -3.57 22.04
C GLN A 94 -9.94 -3.16 20.57
N SER A 95 -11.12 -3.13 19.95
CA SER A 95 -11.30 -2.51 18.63
C SER A 95 -11.22 -0.99 18.75
N GLN A 96 -10.59 -0.35 17.77
CA GLN A 96 -10.55 1.10 17.60
C GLN A 96 -11.00 1.43 16.18
N THR A 97 -11.84 2.46 16.05
CA THR A 97 -12.19 3.02 14.74
C THR A 97 -11.33 4.25 14.50
N LEU A 98 -10.61 4.24 13.39
CA LEU A 98 -9.76 5.34 12.94
C LEU A 98 -10.32 5.94 11.66
N SER A 99 -10.21 7.26 11.53
CA SER A 99 -10.58 7.97 10.30
C SER A 99 -9.33 8.51 9.63
N PRO A 100 -9.01 8.07 8.39
CA PRO A 100 -7.88 8.61 7.65
C PRO A 100 -8.05 10.10 7.34
N ASP A 101 -6.98 10.89 7.50
CA ASP A 101 -6.92 12.24 6.94
C ASP A 101 -6.36 12.17 5.52
N TYR A 102 -7.24 12.14 4.51
CA TYR A 102 -6.82 12.02 3.12
C TYR A 102 -6.03 13.22 2.61
N LYS A 103 -6.22 14.44 3.14
CA LYS A 103 -5.82 15.69 2.46
C LYS A 103 -4.35 15.72 2.02
N ASN A 104 -3.46 15.12 2.81
CA ASN A 104 -2.03 15.01 2.50
C ASN A 104 -1.48 13.61 2.85
N SER A 105 -2.33 12.59 2.85
CA SER A 105 -1.90 11.22 3.12
C SER A 105 -1.84 10.38 1.86
N ALA A 106 -1.03 9.32 1.94
CA ALA A 106 -0.93 8.29 0.93
C ALA A 106 -0.49 7.01 1.62
N ILE A 107 -1.16 5.91 1.28
CA ILE A 107 -0.81 4.59 1.77
C ILE A 107 -0.51 3.71 0.57
N VAL A 108 0.63 3.04 0.61
CA VAL A 108 1.07 2.12 -0.44
C VAL A 108 1.25 0.72 0.11
N LEU A 109 0.69 -0.26 -0.60
CA LEU A 109 1.05 -1.65 -0.45
C LEU A 109 2.15 -1.99 -1.46
N LEU A 110 3.32 -2.40 -0.98
CA LEU A 110 4.44 -2.85 -1.80
C LEU A 110 4.53 -4.38 -1.73
N VAL A 111 4.49 -5.05 -2.87
CA VAL A 111 4.47 -6.52 -2.94
C VAL A 111 5.27 -6.97 -4.15
N ASP A 112 5.98 -8.10 -4.07
CA ASP A 112 6.54 -8.71 -5.27
C ASP A 112 5.52 -9.62 -5.96
N LYS A 113 5.76 -9.91 -7.24
CA LYS A 113 4.84 -10.69 -8.06
C LYS A 113 4.54 -12.08 -7.50
N ASP A 114 5.54 -12.76 -6.92
CA ASP A 114 5.38 -14.11 -6.37
C ASP A 114 4.51 -14.09 -5.12
N ASN A 115 4.72 -13.11 -4.24
CA ASN A 115 3.92 -12.91 -3.04
C ASN A 115 2.50 -12.46 -3.39
N LEU A 116 2.32 -11.59 -4.40
CA LEU A 116 1.00 -11.20 -4.88
C LEU A 116 0.20 -12.42 -5.37
N ASN A 117 0.81 -13.32 -6.12
CA ASN A 117 0.16 -14.55 -6.58
C ASN A 117 -0.27 -15.42 -5.39
N LYS A 118 0.62 -15.65 -4.42
CA LYS A 118 0.30 -16.41 -3.20
C LYS A 118 -0.86 -15.80 -2.41
N ILE A 119 -0.93 -14.47 -2.34
CA ILE A 119 -2.01 -13.75 -1.66
C ILE A 119 -3.35 -13.98 -2.38
N GLN A 120 -3.34 -13.86 -3.72
CA GLN A 120 -4.54 -14.11 -4.54
C GLN A 120 -5.01 -15.56 -4.47
N GLU A 121 -4.10 -16.54 -4.48
CA GLU A 121 -4.42 -17.97 -4.32
C GLU A 121 -5.09 -18.28 -2.98
N ARG A 122 -4.83 -17.47 -1.95
CA ARG A 122 -5.48 -17.56 -0.64
C ARG A 122 -6.86 -16.88 -0.59
N GLY A 123 -7.30 -16.29 -1.70
CA GLY A 123 -8.61 -15.64 -1.84
C GLY A 123 -8.63 -14.15 -1.48
N PHE A 124 -7.48 -13.50 -1.29
CA PHE A 124 -7.40 -12.06 -1.09
C PHE A 124 -7.21 -11.35 -2.43
N ASP A 125 -8.28 -10.75 -2.95
CA ASP A 125 -8.24 -10.01 -4.21
C ASP A 125 -7.66 -8.60 -3.99
N LEU A 126 -6.33 -8.51 -3.92
CA LEU A 126 -5.64 -7.23 -3.78
C LEU A 126 -5.84 -6.32 -5.00
N LEU A 127 -5.85 -6.89 -6.20
CA LEU A 127 -5.91 -6.10 -7.44
C LEU A 127 -7.22 -5.30 -7.53
N SER A 128 -8.33 -5.88 -7.09
CA SER A 128 -9.63 -5.18 -7.07
C SER A 128 -9.88 -4.38 -5.80
N SER A 129 -9.14 -4.65 -4.72
CA SER A 129 -9.34 -3.97 -3.42
C SER A 129 -8.45 -2.72 -3.25
N THR A 130 -7.42 -2.57 -4.08
CA THR A 130 -6.56 -1.38 -4.12
C THR A 130 -6.97 -0.42 -5.23
N GLY A 131 -6.50 0.81 -5.14
CA GLY A 131 -6.70 1.84 -6.17
C GLY A 131 -5.64 1.77 -7.28
N PRO A 132 -5.01 2.90 -7.65
CA PRO A 132 -3.97 2.92 -8.66
C PRO A 132 -2.86 1.89 -8.39
N ALA A 133 -2.48 1.17 -9.45
CA ALA A 133 -1.41 0.19 -9.40
C ALA A 133 -0.23 0.63 -10.28
N PHE A 134 0.99 0.41 -9.79
CA PHE A 134 2.24 0.60 -10.53
C PHE A 134 3.03 -0.70 -10.57
N GLN A 135 3.57 -1.01 -11.75
CA GLN A 135 4.41 -2.17 -12.01
C GLN A 135 5.48 -1.78 -13.04
N SER A 136 6.72 -2.28 -12.89
CA SER A 136 7.80 -2.08 -13.88
C SER A 136 8.00 -3.25 -14.84
#